data_AF-A0A2A2HNM5-F1
#
_entry.id   AF-A0A2A2HNM5-F1
#
_cell.length_a   1.000
_cell.length_b   1.000
_cell.length_c   1.000
_cell.angle_alpha   90.00
_cell.angle_beta   90.00
_cell.angle_gamma   90.00
#
_symmetry.space_group_name_H-M   'P 1'
#
loop_
_entity.id
_entity.type
_entity.pdbx_description
1 polymer ?
#
loop_
_entity_poly.entity_id
_entity_poly.type
_entity_poly.pdbx_seq_one_letter_code
_entity_poly.pdbx_strand_id
1 'polypeptide(L)'
;LKARQLGFTTEVCIIQLDAALFESAKCALIAHTLIDAKRLFREKVKYAYDKLPAEIKAANPANNDSAGELVFKKGGSLYISTSFRGGTLRYLHISEFGKICAKYPDKAREIVTGAFEAVSSECFTTIESTAEGRAGYFYDYCQSAEKAQIQAKPLSPLDWKFFFFPWWKNPDYSMTPVSLLPQRLIDYFD
;
A
#
# COMPACT_ATOMS: atom_id res chain seq x y z
N LEU A 1 -6.81 2.12 -6.59
CA LEU A 1 -7.41 0.86 -7.08
C LEU A 1 -6.47 0.20 -8.08
N LYS A 2 -6.16 -1.09 -7.92
CA LYS A 2 -5.18 -1.79 -8.78
C LYS A 2 -5.62 -3.21 -9.11
N ALA A 3 -5.13 -3.77 -10.22
CA ALA A 3 -5.25 -5.19 -10.52
C ALA A 3 -4.33 -6.05 -9.62
N ARG A 4 -4.58 -7.36 -9.52
CA ARG A 4 -3.71 -8.28 -8.75
C ARG A 4 -2.31 -8.33 -9.37
N GLN A 5 -1.31 -8.69 -8.56
CA GLN A 5 0.06 -9.01 -9.03
C GLN A 5 0.82 -7.88 -9.77
N LEU A 6 0.61 -6.62 -9.37
CA LEU A 6 1.35 -5.46 -9.92
C LEU A 6 2.53 -4.99 -9.04
N GLY A 7 2.83 -5.65 -7.93
CA GLY A 7 4.01 -5.34 -7.11
C GLY A 7 3.91 -4.15 -6.15
N PHE A 8 2.77 -3.44 -6.09
CA PHE A 8 2.58 -2.25 -5.25
C PHE A 8 3.04 -2.37 -3.79
N THR A 9 2.71 -3.48 -3.10
CA THR A 9 3.15 -3.65 -1.70
C THR A 9 4.68 -3.70 -1.59
N THR A 10 5.37 -4.24 -2.61
CA THR A 10 6.84 -4.22 -2.65
C THR A 10 7.34 -2.79 -2.83
N GLU A 11 6.79 -2.06 -3.79
CA GLU A 11 7.14 -0.65 -4.04
C GLU A 11 6.98 0.19 -2.77
N VAL A 12 5.85 0.11 -2.08
CA VAL A 12 5.62 0.89 -0.86
C VAL A 12 6.54 0.47 0.28
N CYS A 13 6.84 -0.83 0.44
CA CYS A 13 7.84 -1.28 1.41
C CYS A 13 9.23 -0.67 1.15
N ILE A 14 9.63 -0.51 -0.12
CA ILE A 14 10.91 0.12 -0.46
C ILE A 14 10.88 1.63 -0.20
N ILE A 15 9.81 2.33 -0.59
CA ILE A 15 9.64 3.76 -0.31
C ILE A 15 9.70 4.03 1.20
N GLN A 16 8.99 3.24 2.01
CA GLN A 16 9.01 3.40 3.46
C GLN A 16 10.37 3.04 4.07
N LEU A 17 11.08 2.04 3.54
CA LEU A 17 12.42 1.68 3.99
C LEU A 17 13.41 2.81 3.71
N ASP A 18 13.35 3.38 2.51
CA ASP A 18 14.16 4.52 2.08
C ASP A 18 13.93 5.74 2.99
N ALA A 19 12.66 6.15 3.16
CA ALA A 19 12.30 7.26 4.02
C ALA A 19 12.74 7.03 5.48
N ALA A 20 12.55 5.82 6.02
CA ALA A 20 12.97 5.50 7.38
C ALA A 20 14.50 5.55 7.54
N LEU A 21 15.24 5.07 6.54
CA LEU A 21 16.70 5.00 6.59
C LEU A 21 17.38 6.35 6.39
N PHE A 22 16.89 7.15 5.44
CA PHE A 22 17.56 8.39 4.99
C PHE A 22 16.93 9.67 5.54
N GLU A 23 15.62 9.68 5.83
CA GLU A 23 14.90 10.86 6.34
C GLU A 23 14.56 10.76 7.83
N SER A 24 14.97 9.67 8.49
CA SER A 24 14.55 9.34 9.85
C SER A 24 13.01 9.30 10.02
N ALA A 25 12.29 8.96 8.94
CA ALA A 25 10.84 8.92 8.94
C ALA A 25 10.31 7.74 9.78
N LYS A 26 9.19 7.97 10.47
CA LYS A 26 8.42 6.90 11.13
C LYS A 26 7.36 6.39 10.17
N CYS A 27 7.45 5.11 9.81
CA CYS A 27 6.66 4.48 8.76
C CYS A 27 5.90 3.28 9.28
N ALA A 28 4.73 3.04 8.70
CA ALA A 28 3.81 1.99 9.10
C ALA A 28 3.17 1.31 7.91
N LEU A 29 3.08 -0.02 7.97
CA LEU A 29 2.27 -0.79 7.05
C LEU A 29 1.27 -1.65 7.81
N ILE A 30 -0.01 -1.50 7.50
CA ILE A 30 -1.08 -2.34 8.05
C ILE A 30 -1.42 -3.44 7.06
N ALA A 31 -1.25 -4.69 7.47
CA ALA A 31 -1.64 -5.88 6.71
C ALA A 31 -2.94 -6.48 7.25
N HIS A 32 -3.56 -7.34 6.42
CA HIS A 32 -4.82 -7.96 6.78
C HIS A 32 -4.71 -9.00 7.90
N THR A 33 -3.64 -9.80 7.96
CA THR A 33 -3.35 -10.73 9.08
C THR A 33 -1.94 -10.54 9.66
N LEU A 34 -1.70 -11.07 10.86
CA LEU A 34 -0.37 -11.07 11.48
C LEU A 34 0.64 -11.94 10.70
N ILE A 35 0.16 -13.03 10.10
CA ILE A 35 1.00 -13.91 9.26
C ILE A 35 1.46 -13.14 8.03
N ASP A 36 0.54 -12.41 7.40
CA ASP A 36 0.83 -11.56 6.25
C ASP A 36 1.77 -10.41 6.61
N ALA A 37 1.58 -9.76 7.76
CA ALA A 37 2.49 -8.73 8.27
C ALA A 37 3.93 -9.26 8.40
N LYS A 38 4.10 -10.41 9.08
CA LYS A 38 5.41 -11.06 9.26
C LYS A 38 6.04 -11.46 7.94
N ARG A 39 5.24 -11.98 7.00
CA ARG A 39 5.68 -12.36 5.66
C ARG A 39 6.18 -11.14 4.88
N LEU A 40 5.38 -10.07 4.81
CA LEU A 40 5.73 -8.82 4.13
C LEU A 40 7.01 -8.23 4.70
N PHE A 41 7.14 -8.20 6.03
CA PHE A 41 8.34 -7.68 6.68
C PHE A 41 9.57 -8.49 6.27
N ARG A 42 9.51 -9.82 6.38
CA ARG A 42 10.66 -10.69 6.05
C ARG A 42 11.03 -10.61 4.57
N GLU A 43 10.06 -10.73 3.67
CA GLU A 43 10.30 -10.93 2.24
C GLU A 43 10.51 -9.64 1.46
N LYS A 44 10.04 -8.50 1.97
CA LYS A 44 10.13 -7.21 1.28
C LYS A 44 11.09 -6.27 1.98
N VAL A 45 10.82 -5.97 3.25
CA VAL A 45 11.60 -4.97 4.01
C VAL A 45 12.95 -5.51 4.44
N LYS A 46 12.96 -6.61 5.21
CA LYS A 46 14.20 -7.19 5.73
C LYS A 46 15.08 -7.68 4.60
N TYR A 47 14.51 -8.35 3.60
CA TYR A 47 15.24 -8.77 2.41
C TYR A 47 15.95 -7.60 1.73
N ALA A 48 15.24 -6.50 1.47
CA ALA A 48 15.82 -5.32 0.84
C ALA A 48 16.93 -4.69 1.71
N TYR A 49 16.67 -4.52 3.01
CA TYR A 49 17.66 -4.00 3.96
C TYR A 49 18.92 -4.88 4.01
N ASP A 50 18.78 -6.20 4.12
CA ASP A 50 19.92 -7.13 4.19
C ASP A 50 20.80 -7.04 2.92
N LYS A 51 20.18 -6.77 1.77
CA LYS A 51 20.83 -6.61 0.46
C LYS A 51 21.45 -5.24 0.21
N LEU A 52 21.26 -4.27 1.10
CA LEU A 52 21.95 -2.98 0.99
C LEU A 52 23.47 -3.14 1.11
N PRO A 53 24.25 -2.26 0.43
CA PRO A 53 25.69 -2.17 0.63
C PRO A 53 26.07 -2.00 2.12
N ALA A 54 27.23 -2.51 2.50
CA ALA A 54 27.67 -2.48 3.89
C ALA A 54 27.82 -1.05 4.41
N GLU A 55 28.25 -0.13 3.56
CA GLU A 55 28.45 1.29 3.81
C GLU A 55 27.13 1.97 4.15
N ILE A 56 26.06 1.65 3.40
CA ILE A 56 24.71 2.21 3.64
C ILE A 56 24.15 1.71 4.98
N LYS A 57 24.29 0.41 5.27
CA LYS A 57 23.88 -0.15 6.57
C LYS A 57 24.68 0.45 7.73
N ALA A 58 25.99 0.67 7.55
CA ALA A 58 26.83 1.28 8.57
C ALA A 58 26.50 2.77 8.81
N ALA A 59 26.02 3.48 7.78
CA ALA A 59 25.64 4.89 7.89
C ALA A 59 24.46 5.11 8.84
N ASN A 60 23.46 4.21 8.83
CA ASN A 60 22.35 4.22 9.78
C ASN A 60 21.89 2.78 10.09
N PRO A 61 22.55 2.09 11.04
CA PRO A 61 22.27 0.69 11.30
C PRO A 61 20.92 0.50 11.97
N ALA A 62 20.17 -0.52 11.53
CA ALA A 62 18.93 -0.93 12.18
C ALA A 62 19.20 -1.84 13.39
N ASN A 63 18.42 -1.66 14.44
CA ASN A 63 18.15 -2.68 15.43
C ASN A 63 16.86 -3.44 15.03
N ASN A 64 16.86 -4.74 15.25
CA ASN A 64 15.78 -5.64 14.86
C ASN A 64 15.39 -6.52 16.07
N ASP A 65 14.95 -5.86 17.14
CA ASP A 65 14.60 -6.53 18.40
C ASP A 65 13.25 -7.27 18.34
N SER A 66 12.46 -7.09 17.27
CA SER A 66 11.15 -7.73 17.14
C SER A 66 10.83 -8.21 15.72
N ALA A 67 10.04 -9.28 15.64
CA ALA A 67 9.56 -9.82 14.37
C ALA A 67 8.50 -8.89 13.75
N GLY A 68 8.93 -7.91 12.95
CA GLY A 68 8.02 -7.02 12.22
C GLY A 68 8.43 -5.54 12.21
N GLU A 69 9.58 -5.18 12.78
CA GLU A 69 10.01 -3.79 12.88
C GLU A 69 11.52 -3.61 12.60
N LEU A 70 11.88 -2.53 11.90
CA LEU A 70 13.23 -1.99 11.87
C LEU A 70 13.22 -0.64 12.57
N VAL A 71 14.12 -0.46 13.55
CA VAL A 71 14.36 0.83 14.20
C VAL A 71 15.81 1.23 13.95
N PHE A 72 16.01 2.39 13.35
CA PHE A 72 17.33 2.84 12.93
C PHE A 72 18.02 3.68 14.03
N LYS A 73 19.33 3.45 14.25
CA LYS A 73 20.07 4.09 15.37
C LYS A 73 20.12 5.61 15.28
N LYS A 74 20.14 6.18 14.07
CA LYS A 74 20.12 7.64 13.86
C LYS A 74 18.71 8.21 13.68
N GLY A 75 17.68 7.43 14.01
CA GLY A 75 16.29 7.81 13.86
C GLY A 75 15.66 7.21 12.61
N GLY A 76 14.33 7.16 12.64
CA GLY A 76 13.49 6.47 11.67
C GLY A 76 13.13 5.06 12.10
N SER A 77 11.94 4.63 11.67
CA SER A 77 11.47 3.28 11.91
C SER A 77 10.47 2.85 10.84
N LEU A 78 10.40 1.54 10.63
CA LEU A 78 9.40 0.90 9.79
C LEU A 78 8.88 -0.32 10.53
N TYR A 79 7.58 -0.34 10.83
CA TYR A 79 6.94 -1.54 11.36
C TYR A 79 5.76 -1.97 10.49
N ILE A 80 5.55 -3.28 10.43
CA ILE A 80 4.43 -3.91 9.74
C ILE A 80 3.57 -4.65 10.76
N SER A 81 2.30 -4.27 10.87
CA SER A 81 1.39 -4.81 11.87
C SER A 81 -0.01 -5.02 11.29
N THR A 82 -0.96 -5.40 12.13
CA THR A 82 -2.38 -5.49 11.79
C THR A 82 -3.19 -4.27 12.18
N SER A 83 -2.63 -3.39 13.00
CA SER A 83 -3.30 -2.19 13.50
C SER A 83 -2.25 -1.16 13.94
N PHE A 84 -2.65 0.10 13.96
CA PHE A 84 -1.83 1.18 14.47
C PHE A 84 -2.68 2.24 15.14
N ARG A 85 -2.21 2.75 16.29
CA ARG A 85 -2.92 3.79 17.07
C ARG A 85 -1.99 4.76 17.82
N GLY A 86 -0.68 4.77 17.59
CA GLY A 86 0.23 5.47 18.51
C GLY A 86 1.46 6.10 17.87
N GLY A 87 1.66 7.40 18.09
CA GLY A 87 2.81 8.15 17.59
C GLY A 87 2.55 8.88 16.28
N THR A 88 3.50 9.71 15.87
CA THR A 88 3.38 10.55 14.67
C THR A 88 4.08 9.86 13.50
N LEU A 89 3.30 9.30 12.58
CA LEU A 89 3.82 8.70 11.36
C LEU A 89 4.02 9.75 10.28
N ARG A 90 5.12 9.62 9.53
CA ARG A 90 5.28 10.33 8.25
C ARG A 90 4.56 9.60 7.12
N TYR A 91 4.61 8.26 7.13
CA TYR A 91 4.01 7.41 6.11
C TYR A 91 3.19 6.28 6.73
N LEU A 92 1.91 6.19 6.34
CA LEU A 92 1.01 5.09 6.65
C LEU A 92 0.56 4.42 5.35
N HIS A 93 0.68 3.10 5.27
CA HIS A 93 0.19 2.31 4.14
C HIS A 93 -0.72 1.19 4.62
N ILE A 94 -1.90 1.03 4.01
CA ILE A 94 -2.82 -0.06 4.35
C ILE A 94 -2.90 -1.01 3.18
N SER A 95 -2.30 -2.19 3.36
CA SER A 95 -2.23 -3.20 2.31
C SER A 95 -3.50 -4.03 2.14
N GLU A 96 -3.95 -4.14 0.90
CA GLU A 96 -5.16 -4.87 0.50
C GLU A 96 -6.42 -4.40 1.24
N PHE A 97 -6.63 -3.07 1.32
CA PHE A 97 -7.71 -2.49 2.12
C PHE A 97 -9.12 -2.96 1.71
N GLY A 98 -9.36 -3.20 0.43
CA GLY A 98 -10.63 -3.74 -0.07
C GLY A 98 -10.95 -5.11 0.51
N LYS A 99 -9.94 -5.99 0.60
CA LYS A 99 -10.07 -7.30 1.27
C LYS A 99 -10.36 -7.14 2.77
N ILE A 100 -9.74 -6.16 3.43
CA ILE A 100 -10.02 -5.86 4.84
C ILE A 100 -11.46 -5.37 5.01
N CYS A 101 -11.94 -4.44 4.18
CA CYS A 101 -13.32 -3.96 4.21
C CYS A 101 -14.33 -5.11 4.01
N ALA A 102 -14.09 -6.00 3.06
CA ALA A 102 -15.01 -7.09 2.75
C ALA A 102 -15.04 -8.20 3.81
N LYS A 103 -13.87 -8.58 4.36
CA LYS A 103 -13.76 -9.74 5.28
C LYS A 103 -13.77 -9.37 6.76
N TYR A 104 -13.30 -8.16 7.10
CA TYR A 104 -13.09 -7.70 8.46
C TYR A 104 -13.61 -6.26 8.63
N PRO A 105 -14.91 -6.00 8.44
CA PRO A 105 -15.48 -4.65 8.43
C PRO A 105 -15.23 -3.88 9.73
N ASP A 106 -15.22 -4.55 10.89
CA ASP A 106 -14.91 -3.90 12.17
C ASP A 106 -13.46 -3.43 12.25
N LYS A 107 -12.54 -4.21 11.69
CA LYS A 107 -11.12 -3.83 11.56
C LYS A 107 -10.95 -2.68 10.57
N ALA A 108 -11.71 -2.67 9.47
CA ALA A 108 -11.71 -1.53 8.54
C ALA A 108 -12.19 -0.25 9.24
N ARG A 109 -13.27 -0.35 10.03
CA ARG A 109 -13.74 0.77 10.86
C ARG A 109 -12.67 1.25 11.83
N GLU A 110 -12.00 0.33 12.51
CA GLU A 110 -10.90 0.66 13.43
C GLU A 110 -9.76 1.42 12.76
N ILE A 111 -9.33 0.97 11.57
CA ILE A 111 -8.28 1.63 10.79
C ILE A 111 -8.71 3.05 10.43
N VAL A 112 -9.95 3.23 9.98
CA VAL A 112 -10.48 4.53 9.57
C VAL A 112 -10.61 5.48 10.76
N THR A 113 -11.21 5.04 11.86
CA THR A 113 -11.45 5.92 13.03
C THR A 113 -10.23 6.08 13.93
N GLY A 114 -9.16 5.33 13.70
CA GLY A 114 -7.98 5.29 14.57
C GLY A 114 -6.70 5.60 13.81
N ALA A 115 -6.29 4.70 12.91
CA ALA A 115 -5.01 4.82 12.22
C ALA A 115 -4.97 6.04 11.29
N PHE A 116 -6.05 6.33 10.55
CA PHE A 116 -6.10 7.50 9.66
C PHE A 116 -6.11 8.82 10.44
N GLU A 117 -6.91 8.89 11.51
CA GLU A 117 -6.99 10.07 12.37
C GLU A 117 -5.68 10.37 13.14
N ALA A 118 -4.80 9.38 13.27
CA ALA A 118 -3.49 9.54 13.90
C ALA A 118 -2.42 10.14 12.95
N VAL A 119 -2.70 10.26 11.65
CA VAL A 119 -1.76 10.80 10.66
C VAL A 119 -2.08 12.27 10.42
N SER A 120 -1.10 13.16 10.60
CA SER A 120 -1.31 14.59 10.35
C SER A 120 -1.55 14.87 8.87
N SER A 121 -2.19 16.00 8.56
CA SER A 121 -2.43 16.45 7.18
C SER A 121 -1.15 16.73 6.38
N GLU A 122 -0.01 16.89 7.04
CA GLU A 122 1.29 17.06 6.39
C GLU A 122 1.95 15.71 6.05
N CYS A 123 1.37 14.62 6.54
CA CYS A 123 1.86 13.25 6.39
C CYS A 123 1.13 12.50 5.26
N PHE A 124 1.66 11.33 4.89
CA PHE A 124 1.15 10.58 3.76
C PHE A 124 0.43 9.31 4.22
N THR A 125 -0.84 9.20 3.84
CA THR A 125 -1.59 7.94 3.94
C THR A 125 -1.82 7.40 2.54
N THR A 126 -1.57 6.11 2.35
CA THR A 126 -1.78 5.41 1.09
C THR A 126 -2.58 4.14 1.31
N ILE A 127 -3.49 3.85 0.38
CA ILE A 127 -4.28 2.63 0.37
C ILE A 127 -4.22 2.00 -1.03
N GLU A 128 -4.05 0.69 -1.08
CA GLU A 128 -4.07 -0.08 -2.31
C GLU A 128 -4.90 -1.35 -2.11
N SER A 129 -5.65 -1.73 -3.14
CA SER A 129 -6.33 -3.02 -3.16
C SER A 129 -6.89 -3.29 -4.54
N THR A 130 -7.27 -4.54 -4.74
CA THR A 130 -8.24 -4.91 -5.76
C THR A 130 -9.66 -4.57 -5.31
N ALA A 131 -10.57 -4.36 -6.27
CA ALA A 131 -11.98 -4.20 -5.94
C ALA A 131 -12.52 -5.51 -5.35
N GLU A 132 -13.26 -5.40 -4.24
CA GLU A 132 -13.87 -6.53 -3.51
C GLU A 132 -15.32 -6.16 -3.16
N GLY A 133 -16.15 -6.01 -4.21
CA GLY A 133 -17.56 -5.64 -4.08
C GLY A 133 -17.85 -4.15 -4.30
N ARG A 134 -19.09 -3.76 -3.99
CA ARG A 134 -19.66 -2.42 -4.26
C ARG A 134 -20.08 -1.67 -3.00
N ALA A 135 -19.44 -1.98 -1.87
CA ALA A 135 -19.76 -1.42 -0.56
C ALA A 135 -18.52 -1.36 0.34
N GLY A 136 -18.60 -0.54 1.39
CA GLY A 136 -17.56 -0.38 2.39
C GLY A 136 -16.54 0.70 2.02
N TYR A 137 -15.72 1.08 3.01
CA TYR A 137 -14.84 2.25 2.94
C TYR A 137 -13.99 2.32 1.66
N PHE A 138 -13.36 1.21 1.25
CA PHE A 138 -12.53 1.23 0.05
C PHE A 138 -13.31 1.55 -1.23
N TYR A 139 -14.52 1.00 -1.38
CA TYR A 139 -15.40 1.32 -2.51
C TYR A 139 -15.81 2.79 -2.47
N ASP A 140 -16.26 3.29 -1.32
CA ASP A 140 -16.71 4.67 -1.14
C ASP A 140 -15.59 5.68 -1.42
N TYR A 141 -14.37 5.40 -0.96
CA TYR A 141 -13.20 6.22 -1.24
C TYR A 141 -12.81 6.20 -2.72
N CYS A 142 -12.86 5.05 -3.38
CA CYS A 142 -12.61 4.97 -4.83
C CYS A 142 -13.62 5.80 -5.61
N GLN A 143 -14.92 5.64 -5.34
CA GLN A 143 -15.98 6.38 -6.01
C GLN A 143 -15.85 7.90 -5.80
N SER A 144 -15.59 8.32 -4.57
CA SER A 144 -15.47 9.74 -4.23
C SER A 144 -14.24 10.37 -4.89
N ALA A 145 -13.10 9.68 -4.85
CA ALA A 145 -11.85 10.15 -5.44
C ALA A 145 -11.89 10.15 -6.98
N GLU A 146 -12.49 9.12 -7.59
CA GLU A 146 -12.68 9.05 -9.05
C GLU A 146 -13.61 10.17 -9.54
N LYS A 147 -14.72 10.40 -8.84
CA LYS A 147 -15.63 11.51 -9.15
C LYS A 147 -14.93 12.86 -9.06
N ALA A 148 -14.12 13.09 -8.02
CA ALA A 148 -13.34 14.32 -7.88
C ALA A 148 -12.32 14.49 -9.03
N GLN A 149 -11.66 13.40 -9.45
CA GLN A 149 -10.74 13.42 -10.59
C GLN A 149 -11.45 13.75 -11.91
N ILE A 150 -12.60 13.12 -12.20
CA ILE A 150 -13.39 13.40 -13.41
C ILE A 150 -13.85 14.85 -13.45
N GLN A 151 -14.18 15.43 -12.29
CA GLN A 151 -14.60 16.82 -12.15
C GLN A 151 -13.43 17.82 -12.13
N ALA A 152 -12.18 17.35 -12.20
CA ALA A 152 -10.98 18.17 -11.99
C ALA A 152 -11.06 19.03 -10.72
N LYS A 153 -11.68 18.49 -9.66
CA LYS A 153 -11.85 19.18 -8.37
C LYS A 153 -10.46 19.43 -7.74
N PRO A 154 -10.13 20.66 -7.32
CA PRO A 154 -8.98 20.90 -6.46
C PRO A 154 -9.08 20.08 -5.16
N LEU A 155 -8.04 19.31 -4.85
CA LEU A 155 -8.00 18.44 -3.68
C LEU A 155 -7.40 19.18 -2.48
N SER A 156 -8.03 19.05 -1.31
CA SER A 156 -7.45 19.42 -0.03
C SER A 156 -6.51 18.31 0.49
N PRO A 157 -5.67 18.57 1.51
CA PRO A 157 -4.84 17.54 2.13
C PRO A 157 -5.61 16.35 2.73
N LEU A 158 -6.92 16.50 2.95
CA LEU A 158 -7.79 15.43 3.48
C LEU A 158 -8.52 14.65 2.38
N ASP A 159 -8.47 15.11 1.12
CA ASP A 159 -9.10 14.41 0.00
C ASP A 159 -8.21 13.28 -0.52
N TRP A 160 -8.81 12.15 -0.85
CA TRP A 160 -8.11 11.06 -1.53
C TRP A 160 -7.82 11.40 -2.99
N LYS A 161 -6.56 11.27 -3.40
CA LYS A 161 -6.16 11.28 -4.82
C LYS A 161 -6.38 9.89 -5.43
N PHE A 162 -7.13 9.83 -6.52
CA PHE A 162 -7.42 8.55 -7.18
C PHE A 162 -6.28 8.12 -8.11
N PHE A 163 -5.99 6.82 -8.07
CA PHE A 163 -5.11 6.15 -9.01
C PHE A 163 -5.74 4.82 -9.41
N PHE A 164 -5.81 4.56 -10.71
CA PHE A 164 -6.34 3.32 -11.26
C PHE A 164 -5.31 2.63 -12.15
N PHE A 165 -4.92 1.42 -11.74
CA PHE A 165 -3.99 0.56 -12.45
C PHE A 165 -4.72 -0.69 -12.95
N PRO A 166 -5.40 -0.61 -14.10
CA PRO A 166 -6.17 -1.72 -14.65
C PRO A 166 -5.28 -2.82 -15.21
N TRP A 167 -5.84 -4.03 -15.30
CA TRP A 167 -5.13 -5.19 -15.81
C TRP A 167 -4.79 -5.07 -17.30
N TRP A 168 -5.69 -4.53 -18.13
CA TRP A 168 -5.51 -4.44 -19.59
C TRP A 168 -4.44 -3.44 -20.03
N LYS A 169 -3.91 -2.62 -19.11
CA LYS A 169 -2.76 -1.75 -19.38
C LYS A 169 -1.43 -2.45 -19.18
N ASN A 170 -1.41 -3.65 -18.58
CA ASN A 170 -0.19 -4.42 -18.40
C ASN A 170 0.00 -5.40 -19.57
N PRO A 171 1.06 -5.24 -20.40
CA PRO A 171 1.31 -6.16 -21.52
C PRO A 171 1.56 -7.60 -21.07
N ASP A 172 2.06 -7.82 -19.86
CA ASP A 172 2.29 -9.16 -19.31
C ASP A 172 0.98 -9.89 -18.95
N TYR A 173 -0.16 -9.18 -18.96
CA TYR A 173 -1.50 -9.77 -18.77
C TYR A 173 -2.16 -10.12 -20.11
N SER A 174 -1.33 -10.53 -21.07
CA SER A 174 -1.76 -11.10 -22.32
C SER A 174 -1.23 -12.52 -22.46
N MET A 175 -1.94 -13.33 -23.23
CA MET A 175 -1.50 -14.67 -23.61
C MET A 175 -1.63 -14.79 -25.11
N THR A 176 -0.72 -15.55 -25.73
CA THR A 176 -0.86 -15.93 -27.12
C THR A 176 -2.17 -16.72 -27.29
N PRO A 177 -3.10 -16.27 -28.14
CA PRO A 177 -4.33 -17.01 -28.39
C PRO A 177 -4.01 -18.41 -28.91
N VAL A 178 -4.61 -19.43 -28.30
CA VAL A 178 -4.48 -20.84 -28.75
C VAL A 178 -5.43 -21.17 -29.91
N SER A 179 -6.40 -20.30 -30.18
CA SER A 179 -7.32 -20.39 -31.30
C SER A 179 -7.61 -18.99 -31.83
N LEU A 180 -8.12 -18.92 -33.06
CA LEU A 180 -8.62 -17.67 -33.62
C LEU A 180 -9.69 -17.08 -32.70
N LEU A 181 -9.61 -15.78 -32.47
CA LEU A 181 -10.68 -15.07 -31.77
C LEU A 181 -11.94 -15.13 -32.63
N PRO A 182 -13.13 -15.34 -32.04
CA PRO A 182 -14.39 -15.24 -32.76
C PRO A 182 -14.48 -13.91 -33.51
N GLN A 183 -14.92 -13.94 -34.78
CA GLN A 183 -15.03 -12.75 -35.63
C GLN A 183 -15.81 -11.62 -34.93
N ARG A 184 -16.89 -11.97 -34.22
CA ARG A 184 -17.68 -11.04 -33.41
C ARG A 184 -16.85 -10.22 -32.41
N LEU A 185 -15.82 -10.80 -31.79
CA LEU A 185 -14.96 -10.08 -30.85
C LEU A 185 -14.00 -9.15 -31.58
N ILE A 186 -13.49 -9.56 -32.74
CA ILE A 186 -12.64 -8.73 -33.59
C ILE A 186 -13.45 -7.49 -34.03
N ASP A 187 -14.63 -7.71 -34.62
CA ASP A 187 -15.52 -6.64 -35.11
C ASP A 187 -15.99 -5.67 -34.01
N TYR A 188 -15.96 -6.08 -32.74
CA TYR A 188 -16.36 -5.22 -31.61
C TYR A 188 -15.27 -4.24 -31.18
N PHE A 189 -14.00 -4.60 -31.38
CA PHE A 189 -12.84 -3.82 -30.94
C PHE A 189 -12.12 -3.09 -32.10
N ASP A 190 -12.48 -3.38 -33.36
CA ASP A 190 -12.15 -2.57 -34.55
C ASP A 190 -13.06 -1.33 -34.67
#